data_AF-A0A7C2CT38-F1
#
_entry.id   AF-A0A7C2CT38-F1
#
_cell.length_a   1.000
_cell.length_b   1.000
_cell.length_c   1.000
_cell.angle_alpha   90.00
_cell.angle_beta   90.00
_cell.angle_gamma   90.00
#
_symmetry.space_group_name_H-M   'P 1'
#
loop_
_entity.id
_entity.type
_entity.pdbx_description
1 polymer ?
#
loop_
_entity_poly.entity_id
_entity_poly.type
_entity_poly.pdbx_seq_one_letter_code
_entity_poly.pdbx_strand_id
1 'polypeptide(L)'
;MDLIISHRNCSLSRSEKVLFAIGHFALAYLLGRASGRLLNVKFNIPLILVLSIIPDSDILFEPLIMEIHRGPTHSIIMAILLFVPFFIFYGKKAVPYFIALASHSLIGDFIIGGQIQLFWPLSTNKFGFTYIDIYNPLNIALEFTLFTITLAAMLKTRDLYQFFQNSKLNFVLAIPLFTVLLPTLTSYPLGVPFILVIPHLFYLILFSISVLIVTLPILKQAKHKQTTQSI
;
A
#
# COMPACT_ATOMS: atom_id res chain seq x y z
N MET A 1 2.06 42.75 35.29
CA MET A 1 2.67 41.79 36.22
C MET A 1 1.79 40.55 36.14
N ASP A 2 2.23 39.64 35.28
CA ASP A 2 1.94 38.19 35.16
C ASP A 2 0.47 37.78 34.99
N LEU A 3 -0.05 37.43 33.80
CA LEU A 3 0.42 36.49 32.77
C LEU A 3 0.75 35.10 33.36
N ILE A 4 -0.28 34.33 33.71
CA ILE A 4 -0.17 32.87 33.83
C ILE A 4 -1.13 32.24 32.83
N ILE A 5 -0.49 31.86 31.73
CA ILE A 5 -1.01 31.17 30.57
C ILE A 5 -1.52 29.78 30.98
N SER A 6 -2.72 29.47 30.51
CA SER A 6 -3.31 28.13 30.45
C SER A 6 -2.40 27.18 29.68
N HIS A 7 -1.51 26.49 30.38
CA HIS A 7 -0.71 25.38 29.87
C HIS A 7 -1.20 24.06 30.47
N ARG A 8 -2.40 23.62 30.09
CA ARG A 8 -2.81 22.22 30.17
C ARG A 8 -3.80 21.91 29.06
N ASN A 9 -3.29 21.75 27.84
CA ASN A 9 -3.95 21.05 26.72
C ASN A 9 -2.93 20.81 25.60
N CYS A 10 -1.79 20.19 25.91
CA CYS A 10 -0.82 19.78 24.88
C CYS A 10 -0.27 18.40 25.21
N SER A 11 -1.14 17.39 25.20
CA SER A 11 -0.72 15.98 25.24
C SER A 11 -1.79 15.00 24.71
N LEU A 12 -2.65 15.44 23.77
CA LEU A 12 -3.64 14.58 23.13
C LEU A 12 -3.62 14.88 21.63
N SER A 13 -3.49 13.83 20.80
CA SER A 13 -3.36 13.84 19.33
C SER A 13 -1.94 13.85 18.74
N ARG A 14 -1.06 12.97 19.23
CA ARG A 14 -0.02 12.37 18.38
C ARG A 14 -0.18 10.86 18.34
N SER A 15 -1.39 10.43 17.97
CA SER A 15 -1.74 9.01 17.80
C SER A 15 -1.96 8.74 16.32
N GLU A 16 -1.44 7.61 15.86
CA GLU A 16 -1.64 6.98 14.55
C GLU A 16 -0.96 7.65 13.35
N LYS A 17 0.34 7.43 13.19
CA LYS A 17 0.93 7.45 11.85
C LYS A 17 1.61 6.13 11.62
N VAL A 18 0.85 5.19 11.10
CA VAL A 18 1.28 3.82 10.93
C VAL A 18 1.09 3.48 9.48
N LEU A 19 2.20 3.66 8.78
CA LEU A 19 2.35 3.27 7.41
C LEU A 19 2.31 1.74 7.39
N PHE A 20 1.42 1.19 6.54
CA PHE A 20 1.36 -0.21 6.12
C PHE A 20 0.45 -1.13 6.95
N ALA A 21 -0.85 -1.12 6.67
CA ALA A 21 -1.73 -2.23 7.06
C ALA A 21 -1.62 -3.36 6.03
N ILE A 22 -1.23 -4.55 6.49
CA ILE A 22 -1.14 -5.79 5.68
C ILE A 22 -2.47 -6.09 5.01
N GLY A 23 -3.56 -5.67 5.65
CA GLY A 23 -4.92 -5.75 5.14
C GLY A 23 -5.07 -5.17 3.73
N HIS A 24 -4.39 -4.07 3.38
CA HIS A 24 -4.52 -3.48 2.03
C HIS A 24 -3.97 -4.39 0.94
N PHE A 25 -2.80 -5.01 1.16
CA PHE A 25 -2.26 -5.99 0.20
C PHE A 25 -3.14 -7.23 0.09
N ALA A 26 -3.65 -7.71 1.22
CA ALA A 26 -4.52 -8.87 1.24
C ALA A 26 -5.82 -8.59 0.46
N LEU A 27 -6.49 -7.47 0.75
CA LEU A 27 -7.70 -7.06 0.05
C LEU A 27 -7.47 -6.85 -1.44
N ALA A 28 -6.40 -6.13 -1.81
CA ALA A 28 -6.08 -5.88 -3.20
C ALA A 28 -5.76 -7.16 -3.97
N TYR A 29 -4.97 -8.07 -3.38
CA TYR A 29 -4.72 -9.36 -3.98
C TYR A 29 -6.03 -10.14 -4.17
N LEU A 30 -6.84 -10.31 -3.12
CA LEU A 30 -8.04 -11.13 -3.19
C LEU A 30 -9.06 -10.57 -4.19
N LEU A 31 -9.34 -9.26 -4.12
CA LEU A 31 -10.35 -8.61 -4.97
C LEU A 31 -9.84 -8.39 -6.40
N GLY A 32 -8.59 -7.92 -6.55
CA GLY A 32 -7.97 -7.74 -7.87
C GLY A 32 -7.83 -9.07 -8.61
N ARG A 33 -7.38 -10.13 -7.92
CA ARG A 33 -7.32 -11.47 -8.52
C ARG A 33 -8.69 -12.02 -8.86
N ALA A 34 -9.66 -11.91 -7.95
CA ALA A 34 -11.01 -12.40 -8.17
C ALA A 34 -11.62 -11.73 -9.41
N SER A 35 -11.60 -10.39 -9.47
CA SER A 35 -12.12 -9.65 -10.62
C SER A 35 -11.39 -9.98 -11.93
N GLY A 36 -10.06 -10.13 -11.90
CA GLY A 36 -9.28 -10.54 -13.07
C GLY A 36 -9.68 -11.92 -13.59
N ARG A 37 -9.95 -12.86 -12.69
CA ARG A 37 -10.44 -14.21 -13.02
C ARG A 37 -11.87 -14.18 -13.55
N LEU A 38 -12.78 -13.45 -12.92
CA LEU A 38 -14.16 -13.31 -13.37
C LEU A 38 -14.25 -12.71 -14.77
N LEU A 39 -13.39 -11.72 -15.07
CA LEU A 39 -13.37 -11.04 -16.37
C LEU A 39 -12.52 -11.74 -17.44
N ASN A 40 -11.87 -12.84 -17.07
CA ASN A 40 -10.93 -13.60 -17.89
C ASN A 40 -9.84 -12.70 -18.52
N VAL A 41 -9.17 -11.92 -17.68
CA VAL A 41 -8.07 -11.04 -18.08
C VAL A 41 -6.77 -11.46 -17.40
N LYS A 42 -5.64 -11.31 -18.10
CA LYS A 42 -4.32 -11.43 -17.48
C LYS A 42 -4.06 -10.20 -16.62
N PHE A 43 -3.52 -10.40 -15.43
CA PHE A 43 -3.16 -9.35 -14.49
C PHE A 43 -1.77 -9.63 -13.89
N ASN A 44 -1.12 -8.59 -13.41
CA ASN A 44 0.18 -8.66 -12.75
C ASN A 44 0.00 -8.41 -11.25
N ILE A 45 0.36 -9.40 -10.44
CA ILE A 45 0.17 -9.35 -8.98
C ILE A 45 1.04 -8.26 -8.33
N PRO A 46 2.35 -8.13 -8.66
CA PRO A 46 3.15 -7.01 -8.18
C PRO A 46 2.49 -5.65 -8.35
N LEU A 47 1.92 -5.38 -9.54
CA LEU A 47 1.25 -4.11 -9.82
C LEU A 47 -0.06 -3.95 -9.02
N ILE A 48 -0.84 -5.03 -8.83
CA ILE A 48 -2.01 -5.02 -7.94
C ILE A 48 -1.61 -4.61 -6.51
N LEU A 49 -0.53 -5.17 -5.98
CA LEU A 49 -0.07 -4.86 -4.63
C LEU A 49 0.45 -3.43 -4.52
N VAL A 50 1.21 -2.94 -5.51
CA VAL A 50 1.68 -1.54 -5.49
C VAL A 50 0.50 -0.57 -5.49
N LEU A 51 -0.49 -0.78 -6.34
CA LEU A 51 -1.64 0.12 -6.45
C LEU A 51 -2.43 0.23 -5.14
N SER A 52 -2.44 -0.81 -4.32
CA SER A 52 -3.18 -0.80 -3.06
C SER A 52 -2.56 0.05 -1.96
N ILE A 53 -1.35 0.58 -2.16
CA ILE A 53 -0.67 1.45 -1.18
C ILE A 53 -0.34 2.82 -1.76
N ILE A 54 -0.68 3.09 -3.02
CA ILE A 54 -0.51 4.42 -3.62
C ILE A 54 -1.28 5.50 -2.83
N PRO A 55 -2.50 5.26 -2.33
CA PRO A 55 -3.22 6.30 -1.59
C PRO A 55 -2.43 6.86 -0.39
N ASP A 56 -1.81 5.97 0.37
CA ASP A 56 -0.92 6.28 1.52
C ASP A 56 0.37 7.02 1.16
N SER A 57 0.68 7.22 -0.13
CA SER A 57 1.84 8.01 -0.51
C SER A 57 1.73 9.48 -0.07
N ASP A 58 0.52 9.97 0.23
CA ASP A 58 0.30 11.30 0.81
C ASP A 58 0.99 11.49 2.19
N ILE A 59 1.17 10.41 2.96
CA ILE A 59 1.89 10.41 4.25
C ILE A 59 3.34 10.88 4.07
N LEU A 60 3.97 10.55 2.94
CA LEU A 60 5.36 10.96 2.66
C LEU A 60 5.48 12.46 2.41
N PHE A 61 4.41 13.10 1.93
CA PHE A 61 4.37 14.53 1.64
C PHE A 61 3.77 15.34 2.78
N GLU A 62 3.18 14.68 3.78
CA GLU A 62 2.56 15.33 4.92
C GLU A 62 3.50 16.27 5.68
N PRO A 63 4.78 15.92 5.93
CA PRO A 63 5.72 16.83 6.60
C PRO A 63 6.14 18.05 5.75
N LEU A 64 5.85 18.05 4.44
CA LEU A 64 6.42 19.00 3.48
C LEU A 64 5.38 19.93 2.84
N ILE A 65 4.21 19.42 2.45
CA ILE A 65 3.29 20.14 1.54
C ILE A 65 1.81 19.76 1.67
N MET A 66 1.46 18.64 2.32
CA MET A 66 0.08 18.14 2.39
C MET A 66 -0.40 18.02 3.84
N GLU A 67 -1.24 18.95 4.31
CA GLU A 67 -1.83 18.85 5.66
C GLU A 67 -2.99 17.83 5.76
N ILE A 68 -3.29 17.08 4.69
CA ILE A 68 -4.48 16.21 4.59
C ILE A 68 -4.08 14.79 4.16
N HIS A 69 -3.72 13.94 5.12
CA HIS A 69 -3.79 12.49 4.91
C HIS A 69 -5.26 12.05 4.81
N ARG A 70 -5.55 11.03 3.98
CA ARG A 70 -6.92 10.58 3.65
C ARG A 70 -7.78 11.61 2.91
N GLY A 71 -7.10 12.51 2.20
CA GLY A 71 -7.70 13.54 1.36
C GLY A 71 -7.82 13.09 -0.11
N PRO A 72 -7.29 13.88 -1.07
CA PRO A 72 -7.43 13.61 -2.51
C PRO A 72 -6.98 12.22 -2.98
N THR A 73 -5.92 11.66 -2.39
CA THR A 73 -5.36 10.35 -2.79
C THR A 73 -6.26 9.18 -2.40
N HIS A 74 -7.15 9.37 -1.42
CA HIS A 74 -8.10 8.37 -0.94
C HIS A 74 -9.52 8.58 -1.49
N SER A 75 -9.70 9.55 -2.39
CA SER A 75 -11.00 9.81 -3.01
C SER A 75 -11.30 8.80 -4.10
N ILE A 76 -12.52 8.24 -4.06
CA ILE A 76 -13.00 7.35 -5.13
C ILE A 76 -13.21 8.12 -6.44
N ILE A 77 -13.56 9.41 -6.36
CA ILE A 77 -13.72 10.26 -7.54
C ILE A 77 -12.37 10.43 -8.23
N MET A 78 -11.32 10.74 -7.46
CA MET A 78 -9.97 10.86 -8.00
C MET A 78 -9.44 9.53 -8.53
N ALA A 79 -9.71 8.41 -7.84
CA ALA A 79 -9.36 7.08 -8.34
C ALA A 79 -10.05 6.77 -9.67
N ILE A 80 -11.34 7.10 -9.82
CA ILE A 80 -12.08 6.92 -11.08
C ILE A 80 -11.47 7.79 -12.18
N LEU A 81 -11.27 9.09 -11.93
CA LEU A 81 -10.70 10.03 -12.91
C LEU A 81 -9.30 9.59 -13.37
N LEU A 82 -8.46 9.16 -12.44
CA LEU A 82 -7.14 8.60 -12.74
C LEU A 82 -7.25 7.36 -13.64
N PHE A 83 -8.25 6.50 -13.40
CA PHE A 83 -8.46 5.27 -14.15
C PHE A 83 -9.23 5.44 -15.47
N VAL A 84 -9.88 6.58 -15.74
CA VAL A 84 -10.56 6.86 -17.03
C VAL A 84 -9.67 6.54 -18.24
N PRO A 85 -8.43 7.08 -18.37
CA PRO A 85 -7.58 6.74 -19.50
C PRO A 85 -7.26 5.24 -19.56
N PHE A 86 -7.05 4.59 -18.40
CA PHE A 86 -6.78 3.16 -18.38
C PHE A 86 -7.98 2.33 -18.81
N PHE A 87 -9.21 2.72 -18.46
CA PHE A 87 -10.41 2.07 -18.96
C PHE A 87 -10.60 2.29 -20.46
N ILE A 88 -10.29 3.48 -20.98
CA ILE A 88 -10.37 3.77 -22.42
C ILE A 88 -9.38 2.91 -23.21
N PHE A 89 -8.12 2.82 -22.77
CA PHE A 89 -7.07 2.13 -23.53
C PHE A 89 -6.97 0.62 -23.27
N TYR A 90 -7.27 0.18 -22.05
CA TYR A 90 -7.11 -1.23 -21.63
C TYR A 90 -8.44 -1.94 -21.35
N GLY A 91 -9.55 -1.22 -21.33
CA GLY A 91 -10.89 -1.78 -21.10
C GLY A 91 -10.96 -2.59 -19.81
N LYS A 92 -11.58 -3.78 -19.90
CA LYS A 92 -11.72 -4.70 -18.76
C LYS A 92 -10.39 -5.15 -18.13
N LYS A 93 -9.25 -5.03 -18.83
CA LYS A 93 -7.93 -5.37 -18.26
C LYS A 93 -7.49 -4.40 -17.16
N ALA A 94 -8.06 -3.18 -17.12
CA ALA A 94 -7.80 -2.20 -16.08
C ALA A 94 -8.56 -2.49 -14.76
N VAL A 95 -9.64 -3.28 -14.81
CA VAL A 95 -10.54 -3.49 -13.66
C VAL A 95 -9.83 -4.08 -12.43
N PRO A 96 -8.97 -5.12 -12.53
CA PRO A 96 -8.26 -5.66 -11.37
C PRO A 96 -7.43 -4.63 -10.62
N TYR A 97 -6.81 -3.72 -11.38
CA TYR A 97 -5.94 -2.66 -10.88
C TYR A 97 -6.74 -1.52 -10.25
N PHE A 98 -7.87 -1.15 -10.84
CA PHE A 98 -8.79 -0.17 -10.26
C PHE A 98 -9.35 -0.69 -8.93
N ILE A 99 -9.79 -1.95 -8.90
CA ILE A 99 -10.32 -2.58 -7.68
C ILE A 99 -9.24 -2.63 -6.59
N ALA A 100 -8.00 -2.94 -6.95
CA ALA A 100 -6.88 -2.91 -6.01
C ALA A 100 -6.70 -1.52 -5.38
N LEU A 101 -6.62 -0.47 -6.20
CA LEU A 101 -6.51 0.92 -5.74
C LEU A 101 -7.72 1.32 -4.88
N ALA A 102 -8.93 1.11 -5.38
CA ALA A 102 -10.17 1.55 -4.73
C ALA A 102 -10.44 0.80 -3.42
N SER A 103 -10.02 -0.47 -3.30
CA SER A 103 -10.19 -1.26 -2.08
C SER A 103 -9.48 -0.65 -0.86
N HIS A 104 -8.42 0.11 -1.10
CA HIS A 104 -7.69 0.81 -0.04
C HIS A 104 -8.64 1.73 0.74
N SER A 105 -9.27 2.66 0.03
CA SER A 105 -10.12 3.68 0.65
C SER A 105 -11.55 3.21 0.89
N LEU A 106 -12.13 2.40 0.00
CA LEU A 106 -13.54 1.97 0.11
C LEU A 106 -13.76 0.88 1.16
N ILE A 107 -12.72 0.12 1.51
CA ILE A 107 -12.85 -1.03 2.43
C ILE A 107 -11.85 -0.89 3.55
N GLY A 108 -10.54 -0.83 3.25
CA GLY A 108 -9.48 -0.79 4.25
C GLY A 108 -9.67 0.37 5.22
N ASP A 109 -9.42 1.58 4.75
CA ASP A 109 -9.52 2.78 5.57
C ASP A 109 -10.96 3.10 5.97
N PHE A 110 -11.96 2.69 5.16
CA PHE A 110 -13.34 2.97 5.50
C PHE A 110 -13.75 2.23 6.77
N ILE A 111 -13.23 1.02 6.96
CA ILE A 111 -13.51 0.20 8.14
C ILE A 111 -12.51 0.51 9.26
N ILE A 112 -11.24 0.80 8.94
CA ILE A 112 -10.15 0.98 9.90
C ILE A 112 -9.67 2.44 9.89
N GLY A 113 -9.78 3.12 11.03
CA GLY A 113 -9.39 4.52 11.20
C GLY A 113 -10.34 5.56 10.59
N GLY A 114 -10.99 5.28 9.46
CA GLY A 114 -11.98 6.16 8.84
C GLY A 114 -11.44 7.56 8.53
N GLN A 115 -12.29 8.57 8.67
CA GLN A 115 -11.95 9.98 8.45
C GLN A 115 -11.53 10.34 7.00
N ILE A 116 -12.04 9.61 6.01
CA ILE A 116 -11.65 9.75 4.61
C ILE A 116 -12.52 10.77 3.88
N GLN A 117 -11.90 11.68 3.12
CA GLN A 117 -12.61 12.54 2.17
C GLN A 117 -12.98 11.78 0.88
N LEU A 118 -13.85 10.77 1.02
CA LEU A 118 -14.13 9.79 -0.04
C LEU A 118 -14.62 10.43 -1.35
N PHE A 119 -15.33 11.56 -1.27
CA PHE A 119 -15.91 12.27 -2.41
C PHE A 119 -15.18 13.58 -2.75
N TRP A 120 -13.94 13.76 -2.33
CA TRP A 120 -13.15 14.93 -2.75
C TRP A 120 -12.96 14.92 -4.29
N PRO A 121 -13.04 16.05 -5.00
CA PRO A 121 -13.22 17.42 -4.51
C PRO A 121 -14.68 17.88 -4.37
N LEU A 122 -15.67 17.03 -4.69
CA LEU A 122 -17.08 17.40 -4.63
C LEU A 122 -17.57 17.62 -3.19
N SER A 123 -16.95 16.93 -2.23
CA SER A 123 -17.19 17.13 -0.80
C SER A 123 -15.92 16.90 0.01
N THR A 124 -15.73 17.67 1.07
CA THR A 124 -14.68 17.49 2.08
C THR A 124 -15.17 16.77 3.33
N ASN A 125 -16.43 16.28 3.32
CA ASN A 125 -16.97 15.47 4.41
C ASN A 125 -16.14 14.20 4.60
N LYS A 126 -15.93 13.83 5.86
CA LYS A 126 -15.14 12.68 6.25
C LYS A 126 -16.04 11.48 6.51
N PHE A 127 -15.70 10.32 5.95
CA PHE A 127 -16.47 9.08 6.03
C PHE A 127 -15.65 7.93 6.64
N GLY A 128 -16.33 6.85 7.02
CA GLY A 128 -15.74 5.63 7.58
C GLY A 128 -15.89 5.51 9.09
N PHE A 129 -15.57 4.32 9.62
CA PHE A 129 -15.63 4.00 11.04
C PHE A 129 -14.38 4.48 11.76
N THR A 130 -14.56 5.31 12.78
CA THR A 130 -13.45 5.94 13.53
C THR A 130 -13.11 5.24 14.84
N TYR A 131 -13.87 4.21 15.21
CA TYR A 131 -13.73 3.51 16.50
C TYR A 131 -12.89 2.24 16.41
N ILE A 132 -12.48 1.84 15.20
CA ILE A 132 -11.58 0.72 14.98
C ILE A 132 -10.22 1.30 14.63
N ASP A 133 -9.44 1.56 15.68
CA ASP A 133 -8.03 1.96 15.57
C ASP A 133 -7.14 0.76 15.19
N ILE A 134 -5.88 1.06 14.85
CA ILE A 134 -4.92 0.02 14.41
C ILE A 134 -4.54 -0.99 15.50
N TYR A 135 -4.62 -0.59 16.78
CA TYR A 135 -4.31 -1.44 17.94
C TYR A 135 -5.54 -2.21 18.42
N ASN A 136 -6.72 -1.94 17.85
CA ASN A 136 -7.95 -2.63 18.19
C ASN A 136 -7.80 -4.14 17.93
N PRO A 137 -8.13 -5.01 18.89
CA PRO A 137 -8.04 -6.46 18.71
C PRO A 137 -8.82 -6.98 17.49
N LEU A 138 -9.94 -6.33 17.14
CA LEU A 138 -10.70 -6.65 15.94
C LEU A 138 -9.90 -6.35 14.67
N ASN A 139 -9.21 -5.20 14.60
CA ASN A 139 -8.33 -4.88 13.47
C ASN A 139 -7.21 -5.91 13.35
N ILE A 140 -6.52 -6.20 14.47
CA ILE A 140 -5.42 -7.17 14.51
C ILE A 140 -5.89 -8.54 14.01
N ALA A 141 -7.05 -9.02 14.47
CA ALA A 141 -7.64 -10.27 14.04
C ALA A 141 -8.01 -10.26 12.55
N LEU A 142 -8.58 -9.16 12.05
CA LEU A 142 -8.94 -9.00 10.64
C LEU A 142 -7.69 -9.00 9.74
N GLU A 143 -6.67 -8.23 10.08
CA GLU A 143 -5.41 -8.18 9.33
C GLU A 143 -4.74 -9.56 9.27
N PHE A 144 -4.64 -10.24 10.40
CA PHE A 144 -4.03 -11.56 10.46
C PHE A 144 -4.84 -12.62 9.69
N THR A 145 -6.17 -12.55 9.77
CA THR A 145 -7.07 -13.43 9.01
C THR A 145 -6.95 -13.19 7.50
N LEU A 146 -7.00 -11.93 7.07
CA LEU A 146 -6.85 -11.53 5.66
C LEU A 146 -5.48 -11.95 5.11
N PHE A 147 -4.42 -11.77 5.89
CA PHE A 147 -3.09 -12.26 5.54
C PHE A 147 -3.07 -13.77 5.34
N THR A 148 -3.62 -14.53 6.28
CA THR A 148 -3.61 -16.00 6.25
C THR A 148 -4.40 -16.54 5.05
N ILE A 149 -5.59 -15.97 4.79
CA ILE A 149 -6.42 -16.31 3.63
C ILE A 149 -5.66 -15.98 2.33
N THR A 150 -5.04 -14.81 2.27
CA THR A 150 -4.26 -14.38 1.10
C THR A 150 -3.09 -15.31 0.82
N LEU A 151 -2.31 -15.65 1.86
CA LEU A 151 -1.18 -16.56 1.75
C LEU A 151 -1.63 -17.95 1.27
N ALA A 152 -2.68 -18.50 1.88
CA ALA A 152 -3.26 -19.78 1.47
C ALA A 152 -3.74 -19.74 0.02
N ALA A 153 -4.41 -18.66 -0.39
CA ALA A 153 -4.84 -18.46 -1.76
C ALA A 153 -3.65 -18.40 -2.73
N MET A 154 -2.63 -17.59 -2.45
CA MET A 154 -1.42 -17.48 -3.29
C MET A 154 -0.66 -18.80 -3.42
N LEU A 155 -0.61 -19.60 -2.35
CA LEU A 155 -0.01 -20.94 -2.37
C LEU A 155 -0.81 -21.90 -3.26
N LYS A 156 -2.14 -21.96 -3.05
CA LYS A 156 -3.05 -22.83 -3.83
C LYS A 156 -3.00 -22.51 -5.32
N THR A 157 -2.85 -21.23 -5.66
CA THR A 157 -2.87 -20.76 -7.05
C THR A 157 -1.49 -20.67 -7.67
N ARG A 158 -0.43 -20.96 -6.88
CA ARG A 158 0.98 -20.81 -7.25
C ARG A 158 1.36 -19.39 -7.67
N ASP A 159 0.60 -18.41 -7.21
CA ASP A 159 0.80 -17.01 -7.53
C ASP A 159 2.07 -16.45 -6.87
N LEU A 160 2.54 -17.03 -5.76
CA LEU A 160 3.84 -16.71 -5.16
C LEU A 160 5.01 -16.91 -6.14
N TYR A 161 4.89 -17.84 -7.09
CA TYR A 161 5.96 -18.09 -8.06
C TYR A 161 6.24 -16.86 -8.95
N GLN A 162 5.25 -15.98 -9.17
CA GLN A 162 5.43 -14.78 -9.96
C GLN A 162 6.49 -13.84 -9.37
N PHE A 163 6.66 -13.81 -8.04
CA PHE A 163 7.64 -12.98 -7.36
C PHE A 163 9.08 -13.46 -7.57
N PHE A 164 9.28 -14.75 -7.83
CA PHE A 164 10.60 -15.34 -8.03
C PHE A 164 11.02 -15.43 -9.50
N GLN A 165 10.20 -14.89 -10.41
CA GLN A 165 10.54 -14.78 -11.82
C GLN A 165 11.34 -13.51 -12.09
N ASN A 166 12.28 -13.58 -13.04
CA ASN A 166 13.00 -12.42 -13.54
C ASN A 166 12.13 -11.62 -14.53
N SER A 167 11.06 -11.02 -14.01
CA SER A 167 10.16 -10.14 -14.75
C SER A 167 10.48 -8.69 -14.42
N LYS A 168 10.70 -7.84 -15.44
CA LYS A 168 10.95 -6.41 -15.25
C LYS A 168 9.85 -5.72 -14.43
N LEU A 169 8.60 -6.20 -14.53
CA LEU A 169 7.48 -5.67 -13.76
C LEU A 169 7.64 -5.90 -12.26
N ASN A 170 8.38 -6.91 -11.82
CA ASN A 170 8.60 -7.14 -10.39
C ASN A 170 9.44 -6.03 -9.74
N PHE A 171 10.16 -5.22 -10.53
CA PHE A 171 10.89 -4.07 -10.02
C PHE A 171 9.97 -3.02 -9.38
N VAL A 172 8.68 -2.97 -9.75
CA VAL A 172 7.71 -2.05 -9.12
C VAL A 172 7.53 -2.31 -7.63
N LEU A 173 7.86 -3.53 -7.14
CA LEU A 173 7.85 -3.87 -5.71
C LEU A 173 8.93 -3.13 -4.91
N ALA A 174 9.86 -2.45 -5.58
CA ALA A 174 10.74 -1.50 -4.90
C ALA A 174 9.94 -0.39 -4.22
N ILE A 175 8.79 0.02 -4.78
CA ILE A 175 7.92 1.06 -4.19
C ILE A 175 7.48 0.64 -2.77
N PRO A 176 6.72 -0.46 -2.57
CA PRO A 176 6.31 -0.89 -1.23
C PRO A 176 7.48 -1.24 -0.31
N LEU A 177 8.61 -1.67 -0.87
CA LEU A 177 9.81 -1.92 -0.06
C LEU A 177 10.37 -0.62 0.52
N PHE A 178 10.49 0.43 -0.30
CA PHE A 178 10.95 1.74 0.16
C PHE A 178 9.94 2.43 1.05
N THR A 179 8.63 2.31 0.80
CA THR A 179 7.63 2.90 1.69
C THR A 179 7.75 2.33 3.10
N VAL A 180 7.93 1.02 3.28
CA VAL A 180 8.11 0.42 4.62
C VAL A 180 9.45 0.80 5.27
N LEU A 181 10.53 0.80 4.48
CA LEU A 181 11.88 1.01 5.02
C LEU A 181 12.16 2.48 5.34
N LEU A 182 11.63 3.44 4.56
CA LEU A 182 11.98 4.85 4.69
C LEU A 182 11.63 5.45 6.06
N PRO A 183 10.44 5.22 6.66
CA PRO A 183 10.14 5.66 8.02
C PRO A 183 11.11 5.08 9.04
N THR A 184 11.44 3.78 8.91
CA THR A 184 12.40 3.11 9.81
C THR A 184 13.79 3.75 9.73
N LEU A 185 14.27 4.04 8.51
CA LEU A 185 15.58 4.66 8.28
C LEU A 185 15.65 6.12 8.72
N THR A 186 14.52 6.82 8.77
CA THR A 186 14.42 8.22 9.18
C THR A 186 13.98 8.40 10.64
N SER A 187 13.90 7.31 11.41
CA SER A 187 13.40 7.29 12.80
C SER A 187 11.98 7.87 12.95
N TYR A 188 11.19 7.80 11.88
CA TYR A 188 9.78 8.16 11.93
C TYR A 188 9.02 7.12 12.77
N PRO A 189 8.12 7.53 13.68
CA PRO A 189 7.43 6.60 14.56
C PRO A 189 6.60 5.61 13.74
N LEU A 190 6.90 4.31 13.85
CA LEU A 190 6.10 3.23 13.32
C LEU A 190 5.39 2.51 14.47
N GLY A 191 4.07 2.56 14.47
CA GLY A 191 3.22 1.97 15.51
C GLY A 191 2.51 0.71 15.05
N VAL A 192 3.21 -0.41 14.90
CA VAL A 192 2.56 -1.67 14.47
C VAL A 192 2.33 -2.57 15.68
N PRO A 193 1.13 -3.16 15.87
CA PRO A 193 0.93 -4.22 16.85
C PRO A 193 1.94 -5.35 16.67
N PHE A 194 2.60 -5.78 17.75
CA PHE A 194 3.74 -6.70 17.69
C PHE A 194 3.46 -7.98 16.88
N ILE A 195 2.25 -8.54 16.98
CA ILE A 195 1.89 -9.76 16.25
C ILE A 195 1.81 -9.57 14.73
N LEU A 196 1.51 -8.35 14.27
CA LEU A 196 1.46 -8.02 12.85
C LEU A 196 2.86 -7.85 12.24
N VAL A 197 3.92 -7.77 13.05
CA VAL A 197 5.31 -7.73 12.55
C VAL A 197 5.63 -8.96 11.69
N ILE A 198 5.08 -10.15 12.02
CA ILE A 198 5.31 -11.38 11.26
C ILE A 198 4.88 -11.22 9.79
N PRO A 199 3.62 -10.87 9.49
CA PRO A 199 3.20 -10.63 8.11
C PRO A 199 3.92 -9.44 7.43
N HIS A 200 4.33 -8.41 8.17
CA HIS A 200 5.17 -7.34 7.60
C HIS A 200 6.51 -7.88 7.09
N LEU A 201 7.22 -8.65 7.93
CA LEU A 201 8.49 -9.27 7.57
C LEU A 201 8.33 -10.23 6.38
N PHE A 202 7.22 -10.97 6.31
CA PHE A 202 6.92 -11.82 5.16
C PHE A 202 6.91 -11.04 3.85
N TYR A 203 6.12 -9.96 3.77
CA TYR A 203 6.04 -9.15 2.54
C TYR A 203 7.38 -8.44 2.24
N LEU A 204 8.06 -7.93 3.27
CA LEU A 204 9.35 -7.27 3.11
C LEU A 204 10.40 -8.23 2.50
N ILE A 205 10.50 -9.46 3.02
CA ILE A 205 11.40 -10.48 2.48
C ILE A 205 10.99 -10.85 1.05
N LEU A 206 9.70 -11.10 0.82
CA LEU A 206 9.18 -11.48 -0.51
C LEU A 206 9.50 -10.41 -1.56
N PHE A 207 9.25 -9.14 -1.26
CA PHE A 207 9.51 -8.03 -2.18
C PHE A 207 11.00 -7.79 -2.38
N SER A 208 11.80 -7.90 -1.31
CA SER A 208 13.27 -7.79 -1.39
C SER A 208 13.85 -8.84 -2.34
N ILE A 209 13.46 -10.10 -2.18
CA ILE A 209 13.92 -11.18 -3.07
C ILE A 209 13.48 -10.90 -4.51
N SER A 210 12.22 -10.50 -4.70
CA SER A 210 11.68 -10.21 -6.04
C SER A 210 12.45 -9.11 -6.76
N VAL A 211 12.77 -8.01 -6.06
CA VAL A 211 13.57 -6.90 -6.61
C VAL A 211 15.02 -7.31 -6.86
N LEU A 212 15.63 -8.11 -5.98
CA LEU A 212 17.00 -8.60 -6.16
C LEU A 212 17.14 -9.49 -7.39
N ILE A 213 16.17 -10.38 -7.64
CA ILE A 213 16.17 -11.25 -8.83
C ILE A 213 16.22 -10.43 -10.13
N VAL A 214 15.53 -9.28 -10.16
CA VAL A 214 15.52 -8.39 -11.33
C VAL A 214 16.80 -7.56 -11.44
N THR A 215 17.31 -7.05 -10.32
CA THR A 215 18.43 -6.08 -10.31
C THR A 215 19.79 -6.73 -10.45
N LEU A 216 20.03 -7.91 -9.86
CA LEU A 216 21.34 -8.57 -9.87
C LEU A 216 21.88 -8.86 -11.29
N PRO A 217 21.09 -9.38 -12.25
CA PRO A 217 21.57 -9.59 -13.61
C PRO A 217 21.93 -8.27 -14.31
N ILE A 218 21.15 -7.21 -14.09
CA ILE A 218 21.36 -5.88 -14.68
C ILE A 218 22.69 -5.29 -14.20
N LEU A 219 22.96 -5.38 -12.90
CA LEU A 219 24.22 -4.91 -12.31
C LEU A 219 25.44 -5.67 -12.84
N LYS A 220 25.32 -7.00 -12.99
CA LYS A 220 26.39 -7.83 -13.57
C LYS A 220 26.70 -7.43 -15.01
N GLN A 221 25.68 -7.19 -15.83
CA GLN A 221 25.83 -6.76 -17.22
C GLN A 221 26.46 -5.36 -17.32
N ALA A 222 26.02 -4.41 -16.48
CA ALA A 222 26.58 -3.07 -16.44
C ALA A 222 28.07 -3.06 -16.07
N LYS A 223 28.45 -3.85 -15.05
CA LYS A 223 29.85 -4.00 -14.64
C LYS A 223 30.71 -4.59 -15.75
N HIS A 224 30.24 -5.64 -16.43
CA HIS A 224 30.96 -6.25 -17.55
C HIS A 224 31.20 -5.25 -18.70
N LYS A 225 30.18 -4.46 -19.06
CA LYS A 225 30.28 -3.46 -20.13
C LYS A 225 31.30 -2.35 -19.80
N GLN A 226 31.36 -1.90 -18.55
CA GLN A 226 32.35 -0.92 -18.10
C GLN A 226 33.79 -1.47 -18.21
N THR A 227 34.03 -2.72 -17.79
CA THR A 227 35.36 -3.35 -17.89
C THR A 227 35.84 -3.50 -19.34
N THR A 228 34.94 -3.77 -20.28
CA THR A 228 35.30 -3.91 -21.71
C THR A 228 35.46 -2.58 -22.46
N GLN A 229 34.96 -1.47 -21.92
CA GLN A 229 35.10 -0.13 -22.52
C GLN A 229 36.31 0.65 -21.98
N SER A 230 36.94 0.16 -20.91
CA SER A 230 38.15 0.73 -20.30
C SER A 230 39.45 0.06 -20.76
N ILE A 231 39.38 -0.80 -21.77
CA ILE A 231 40.50 -1.49 -22.44
C ILE A 231 40.52 -1.01 -23.89
#